data_AF-A0A2E8RYP8-F1
#
_entry.id   AF-A0A2E8RYP8-F1
#
_cell.length_a   1.000
_cell.length_b   1.000
_cell.length_c   1.000
_cell.angle_alpha   90.00
_cell.angle_beta   90.00
_cell.angle_gamma   90.00
#
_symmetry.space_group_name_H-M   'P 1'
#
loop_
_entity.id
_entity.type
_entity.pdbx_description
1 polymer ?
#
loop_
_entity_poly.entity_id
_entity_poly.type
_entity_poly.pdbx_seq_one_letter_code
_entity_poly.pdbx_strand_id
1 'polypeptide(L)'
;MKRLSIIISTLCFVLISPMVASASHPKADRRARVLRATSQVNTSLEQAQKTLRKQKKAVKLSVLRNLRLMSLWTAELEEEARLKTSNRRIRHAFTRLDAQFNKTRRLVHRSLSRPSDAVLDAWYEVAFSMRNLRKKVKNLPTIRPQQNLTTMLRFQGEIDGVEIDFIGRNHDAIYRQCKRFLSDTPIRVRGLKLNGKSFRPNRSKTTPVQACALIALNARMSRGKPALKVTGSIGRAPISIQANSYAELKSTVSSLVPLVVSPRGVRRLNINGKRVTRRGRAWSGRAAAHLILNSVRRKGDVKIASGKMDRTPFVFTSKTRAGIRTECLDFHNAVLFDQTVHTIRVNGQKRRIRGWTPNQLCSFVSQLAKDA
;
A
#
# COMPACT_ATOMS: atom_id res chain seq x y z
N MET A 1 -57.76 -49.06 64.25
CA MET A 1 -58.72 -47.95 64.44
C MET A 1 -58.05 -46.63 64.10
N LYS A 2 -58.81 -45.71 63.48
CA LYS A 2 -58.48 -44.33 63.05
C LYS A 2 -57.82 -44.15 61.67
N ARG A 3 -58.73 -43.85 60.74
CA ARG A 3 -58.65 -43.18 59.43
C ARG A 3 -57.75 -41.93 59.46
N LEU A 4 -57.11 -41.61 58.33
CA LEU A 4 -57.40 -40.34 57.66
C LEU A 4 -57.13 -40.43 56.15
N SER A 5 -58.03 -39.78 55.42
CA SER A 5 -58.28 -39.83 53.99
C SER A 5 -57.76 -38.55 53.29
N ILE A 6 -58.02 -38.48 51.98
CA ILE A 6 -58.12 -37.27 51.11
C ILE A 6 -56.79 -36.93 50.40
N ILE A 7 -56.53 -37.38 49.16
CA ILE A 7 -57.09 -37.00 47.83
C ILE A 7 -56.73 -35.54 47.44
N ILE A 8 -56.17 -35.37 46.23
CA ILE A 8 -56.56 -34.40 45.17
C ILE A 8 -55.35 -33.74 44.45
N SER A 9 -55.25 -34.12 43.17
CA SER A 9 -54.99 -33.32 41.97
C SER A 9 -53.60 -32.80 41.57
N THR A 10 -53.28 -33.23 40.34
CA THR A 10 -52.75 -32.45 39.21
C THR A 10 -51.43 -31.72 39.39
N LEU A 11 -50.43 -32.19 38.64
CA LEU A 11 -49.84 -31.34 37.60
C LEU A 11 -49.13 -32.19 36.55
N CYS A 12 -49.69 -32.14 35.34
CA CYS A 12 -49.03 -32.50 34.10
C CYS A 12 -47.68 -31.78 33.98
N PHE A 13 -46.58 -32.52 33.93
CA PHE A 13 -45.37 -32.05 33.28
C PHE A 13 -45.11 -32.89 32.04
N VAL A 14 -45.74 -32.44 30.95
CA VAL A 14 -45.31 -32.74 29.58
C VAL A 14 -43.87 -32.28 29.46
N LEU A 15 -42.96 -33.23 29.22
CA LEU A 15 -41.57 -32.99 28.83
C LEU A 15 -41.56 -32.28 27.48
N ILE A 16 -41.69 -30.95 27.50
CA ILE A 16 -41.32 -30.09 26.39
C ILE A 16 -39.79 -30.12 26.33
N SER A 17 -39.27 -31.01 25.49
CA SER A 17 -37.90 -30.90 25.00
C SER A 17 -37.78 -29.54 24.30
N PRO A 18 -36.91 -28.62 24.76
CA PRO A 18 -36.63 -27.45 23.95
C PRO A 18 -35.82 -27.95 22.76
N MET A 19 -36.47 -28.01 21.59
CA MET A 19 -35.79 -27.83 20.31
C MET A 19 -35.09 -26.46 20.36
N VAL A 20 -33.90 -26.44 20.94
CA VAL A 20 -32.94 -25.36 20.73
C VAL A 20 -32.45 -25.56 19.29
N ALA A 21 -33.21 -25.02 18.35
CA ALA A 21 -32.70 -24.68 17.04
C ALA A 21 -31.57 -23.66 17.26
N SER A 22 -30.36 -24.18 17.49
CA SER A 22 -29.15 -23.39 17.50
C SER A 22 -29.03 -22.78 16.11
N ALA A 23 -29.45 -21.53 15.99
CA ALA A 23 -29.25 -20.71 14.82
C ALA A 23 -27.73 -20.54 14.66
N SER A 24 -27.11 -21.54 14.00
CA SER A 24 -25.69 -21.57 13.74
C SER A 24 -25.31 -20.29 13.00
N HIS A 25 -24.61 -19.40 13.70
CA HIS A 25 -24.20 -18.13 13.13
C HIS A 25 -23.47 -18.40 11.80
N PRO A 26 -23.84 -17.76 10.68
CA PRO A 26 -23.27 -18.02 9.35
C PRO A 26 -21.76 -17.74 9.25
N LYS A 27 -21.15 -17.17 10.29
CA LYS A 27 -19.69 -16.99 10.45
C LYS A 27 -18.99 -18.24 10.99
N ALA A 28 -19.61 -19.00 11.90
CA ALA A 28 -19.03 -20.23 12.47
C ALA A 28 -18.90 -21.33 11.39
N ASP A 29 -19.94 -21.47 10.56
CA ASP A 29 -19.98 -22.43 9.45
C ASP A 29 -18.90 -22.15 8.37
N ARG A 30 -18.54 -20.87 8.13
CA ARG A 30 -17.51 -20.50 7.14
C ARG A 30 -16.09 -20.87 7.56
N ARG A 31 -15.73 -20.70 8.84
CA ARG A 31 -14.41 -21.10 9.34
C ARG A 31 -14.25 -22.61 9.40
N ALA A 32 -15.31 -23.32 9.80
CA ALA A 32 -15.36 -24.78 9.72
C ALA A 32 -15.13 -25.29 8.28
N ARG A 33 -15.61 -24.56 7.25
CA ARG A 33 -15.29 -24.88 5.84
C ARG A 33 -13.83 -24.67 5.47
N VAL A 34 -13.16 -23.65 6.02
CA VAL A 34 -11.71 -23.43 5.80
C VAL A 34 -10.90 -24.51 6.52
N LEU A 35 -11.27 -24.86 7.75
CA LEU A 35 -10.64 -25.95 8.50
C LEU A 35 -10.73 -27.28 7.75
N ARG A 36 -11.94 -27.67 7.30
CA ARG A 36 -12.14 -28.87 6.50
C ARG A 36 -11.30 -28.88 5.22
N ALA A 37 -11.26 -27.75 4.49
CA ALA A 37 -10.45 -27.65 3.28
C ALA A 37 -8.93 -27.69 3.57
N THR A 38 -8.49 -27.14 4.71
CA THR A 38 -7.08 -27.15 5.12
C THR A 38 -6.64 -28.56 5.51
N SER A 39 -7.49 -29.28 6.26
CA SER A 39 -7.28 -30.69 6.58
C SER A 39 -7.18 -31.55 5.31
N GLN A 40 -8.04 -31.33 4.31
CA GLN A 40 -7.97 -32.02 3.02
C GLN A 40 -6.64 -31.79 2.28
N VAL A 41 -6.12 -30.55 2.31
CA VAL A 41 -4.78 -30.24 1.76
C VAL A 41 -3.70 -31.00 2.50
N ASN A 42 -3.77 -31.08 3.83
CA ASN A 42 -2.77 -31.79 4.62
C ASN A 42 -2.76 -33.30 4.31
N THR A 43 -3.95 -33.93 4.23
CA THR A 43 -4.07 -35.34 3.82
C THR A 43 -3.50 -35.58 2.42
N SER A 44 -3.81 -34.70 1.47
CA SER A 44 -3.28 -34.79 0.09
C SER A 44 -1.75 -34.66 0.08
N LEU A 45 -1.19 -33.77 0.90
CA LEU A 45 0.26 -33.59 1.03
C LEU A 45 0.95 -34.81 1.64
N GLU A 46 0.36 -35.43 2.66
CA GLU A 46 0.89 -36.65 3.26
C GLU A 46 0.89 -37.82 2.28
N GLN A 47 -0.20 -38.00 1.53
CA GLN A 47 -0.29 -39.01 0.47
C GLN A 47 0.74 -38.76 -0.64
N ALA A 48 0.90 -37.50 -1.08
CA ALA A 48 1.92 -37.14 -2.06
C ALA A 48 3.34 -37.40 -1.54
N GLN A 49 3.64 -37.05 -0.29
CA GLN A 49 4.93 -37.35 0.32
C GLN A 49 5.19 -38.86 0.41
N LYS A 50 4.20 -39.66 0.81
CA LYS A 50 4.32 -41.13 0.86
C LYS A 50 4.61 -41.70 -0.53
N THR A 51 3.87 -41.26 -1.55
CA THR A 51 4.03 -41.70 -2.95
C THR A 51 5.42 -41.35 -3.49
N LEU A 52 5.87 -40.11 -3.27
CA LEU A 52 7.19 -39.65 -3.71
C LEU A 52 8.34 -40.37 -2.99
N ARG A 53 8.17 -40.74 -1.71
CA ARG A 53 9.17 -41.52 -0.97
C ARG A 53 9.30 -42.96 -1.48
N LYS A 54 8.22 -43.56 -1.98
CA LYS A 54 8.25 -44.90 -2.61
C LYS A 54 9.01 -44.87 -3.95
N GLN A 55 8.90 -43.76 -4.69
CA GLN A 55 9.54 -43.54 -5.99
C GLN A 55 11.01 -43.09 -5.87
N LYS A 56 11.79 -43.65 -4.92
CA LYS A 56 13.13 -43.21 -4.42
C LYS A 56 14.14 -42.71 -5.46
N LYS A 57 14.03 -43.10 -6.73
CA LYS A 57 14.95 -42.74 -7.83
C LYS A 57 14.53 -41.53 -8.69
N ALA A 58 13.27 -41.07 -8.64
CA ALA A 58 12.73 -40.10 -9.60
C ALA A 58 12.55 -38.66 -9.06
N VAL A 59 12.64 -38.45 -7.74
CA VAL A 59 12.20 -37.19 -7.11
C VAL A 59 13.37 -36.43 -6.50
N LYS A 60 13.66 -35.24 -7.04
CA LYS A 60 14.68 -34.34 -6.47
C LYS A 60 14.36 -34.02 -5.00
N LEU A 61 15.36 -34.09 -4.13
CA LEU A 61 15.27 -33.75 -2.69
C LEU A 61 14.62 -32.38 -2.45
N SER A 62 14.79 -31.44 -3.39
CA SER A 62 14.14 -30.13 -3.38
C SER A 62 12.61 -30.21 -3.37
N VAL A 63 11.99 -31.16 -4.07
CA VAL A 63 10.53 -31.33 -4.09
C VAL A 63 10.02 -31.79 -2.73
N LEU A 64 10.68 -32.78 -2.12
CA LEU A 64 10.34 -33.27 -0.78
C LEU A 64 10.47 -32.18 0.29
N ARG A 65 11.54 -31.37 0.24
CA ARG A 65 11.70 -30.21 1.15
C ARG A 65 10.56 -29.21 1.00
N ASN A 66 10.16 -28.89 -0.23
CA ASN A 66 9.09 -27.92 -0.47
C ASN A 66 7.71 -28.45 -0.07
N LEU A 67 7.46 -29.76 -0.18
CA LEU A 67 6.24 -30.39 0.33
C LEU A 67 6.16 -30.38 1.86
N ARG A 68 7.29 -30.61 2.55
CA ARG A 68 7.34 -30.46 4.01
C ARG A 68 7.03 -29.03 4.45
N LEU A 69 7.61 -28.04 3.76
CA LEU A 69 7.28 -26.63 4.00
C LEU A 69 5.80 -26.34 3.77
N MET A 70 5.18 -26.92 2.73
CA MET A 70 3.74 -26.80 2.55
C MET A 70 2.95 -27.38 3.73
N SER A 71 3.30 -28.56 4.24
CA SER A 71 2.64 -29.14 5.43
C SER A 71 2.73 -28.21 6.65
N LEU A 72 3.89 -27.59 6.89
CA LEU A 72 4.05 -26.59 7.96
C LEU A 72 3.14 -25.38 7.77
N TRP A 73 3.07 -24.80 6.57
CA TRP A 73 2.17 -23.68 6.28
C TRP A 73 0.70 -24.06 6.35
N THR A 74 0.37 -25.32 6.04
CA THR A 74 -0.98 -25.86 6.16
C THR A 74 -1.39 -25.98 7.63
N ALA A 75 -0.48 -26.47 8.49
CA ALA A 75 -0.68 -26.52 9.94
C ALA A 75 -0.85 -25.12 10.55
N GLU A 76 -0.03 -24.14 10.16
CA GLU A 76 -0.18 -22.75 10.62
C GLU A 76 -1.54 -22.16 10.20
N LEU A 77 -1.99 -22.41 8.96
CA LEU A 77 -3.31 -21.97 8.51
C LEU A 77 -4.45 -22.63 9.30
N GLU A 78 -4.29 -23.92 9.64
CA GLU A 78 -5.25 -24.66 10.43
C GLU A 78 -5.33 -24.10 11.86
N GLU A 79 -4.18 -23.83 12.49
CA GLU A 79 -4.09 -23.23 13.82
C GLU A 79 -4.76 -21.85 13.84
N GLU A 80 -4.45 -20.98 12.89
CA GLU A 80 -5.08 -19.66 12.75
C GLU A 80 -6.61 -19.77 12.57
N ALA A 81 -7.07 -20.78 11.83
CA ALA A 81 -8.50 -21.02 11.66
C ALA A 81 -9.17 -21.60 12.92
N ARG A 82 -8.46 -22.41 13.73
CA ARG A 82 -8.93 -22.98 15.01
C ARG A 82 -8.99 -21.93 16.12
N LEU A 83 -7.95 -21.10 16.26
CA LEU A 83 -7.82 -20.05 17.27
C LEU A 83 -8.82 -18.88 17.10
N LYS A 84 -9.81 -19.02 16.20
CA LYS A 84 -10.83 -18.01 15.89
C LYS A 84 -10.22 -16.63 15.54
N THR A 85 -8.97 -16.58 15.08
CA THR A 85 -8.26 -15.32 14.84
C THR A 85 -8.90 -14.51 13.72
N SER A 86 -8.52 -13.24 13.56
CA SER A 86 -9.08 -12.38 12.52
C SER A 86 -8.98 -13.02 11.12
N ASN A 87 -9.99 -12.86 10.26
CA ASN A 87 -9.97 -13.36 8.87
C ASN A 87 -8.73 -12.87 8.09
N ARG A 88 -8.11 -11.77 8.54
CA ARG A 88 -6.85 -11.25 8.00
C ARG A 88 -5.67 -12.20 8.24
N ARG A 89 -5.54 -12.79 9.43
CA ARG A 89 -4.47 -13.75 9.73
C ARG A 89 -4.62 -15.04 8.93
N ILE A 90 -5.85 -15.56 8.82
CA ILE A 90 -6.18 -16.70 7.96
C ILE A 90 -5.76 -16.43 6.50
N ARG A 91 -6.08 -15.25 5.95
CA ARG A 91 -5.65 -14.88 4.58
C ARG A 91 -4.12 -14.74 4.45
N HIS A 92 -3.44 -14.24 5.48
CA HIS A 92 -1.98 -14.11 5.47
C HIS A 92 -1.28 -15.47 5.48
N ALA A 93 -1.70 -16.38 6.37
CA ALA A 93 -1.23 -17.76 6.40
C ALA A 93 -1.51 -18.46 5.06
N PHE A 94 -2.71 -18.29 4.50
CA PHE A 94 -3.05 -18.83 3.17
C PHE A 94 -2.15 -18.27 2.06
N THR A 95 -1.79 -16.98 2.11
CA THR A 95 -0.93 -16.37 1.08
C THR A 95 0.47 -16.99 1.08
N ARG A 96 1.03 -17.27 2.26
CA ARG A 96 2.31 -18.00 2.39
C ARG A 96 2.21 -19.43 1.83
N LEU A 97 1.13 -20.14 2.17
CA LEU A 97 0.86 -21.47 1.63
C LEU A 97 0.71 -21.46 0.10
N ASP A 98 -0.03 -20.50 -0.47
CA ASP A 98 -0.26 -20.39 -1.92
C ASP A 98 1.02 -20.02 -2.68
N ALA A 99 1.85 -19.13 -2.13
CA ALA A 99 3.18 -18.82 -2.68
C ALA A 99 4.08 -20.07 -2.71
N GLN A 100 4.09 -20.83 -1.60
CA GLN A 100 4.85 -22.06 -1.50
C GLN A 100 4.34 -23.14 -2.46
N PHE A 101 3.01 -23.31 -2.59
CA PHE A 101 2.40 -24.21 -3.59
C PHE A 101 2.86 -23.89 -5.01
N ASN A 102 2.82 -22.62 -5.42
CA ASN A 102 3.23 -22.21 -6.76
C ASN A 102 4.73 -22.46 -7.02
N LYS A 103 5.57 -22.31 -5.99
CA LYS A 103 7.00 -22.66 -6.06
C LYS A 103 7.19 -24.17 -6.23
N THR A 104 6.53 -24.98 -5.40
CA THR A 104 6.57 -26.45 -5.47
C THR A 104 6.08 -26.96 -6.82
N ARG A 105 4.98 -26.40 -7.35
CA ARG A 105 4.43 -26.73 -8.66
C ARG A 105 5.47 -26.65 -9.78
N ARG A 106 6.19 -25.52 -9.83
CA ARG A 106 7.25 -25.32 -10.83
C ARG A 106 8.39 -26.32 -10.68
N LEU A 107 8.74 -26.67 -9.44
CA LEU A 107 9.78 -27.66 -9.17
C LEU A 107 9.33 -29.07 -9.58
N VAL A 108 8.09 -29.46 -9.32
CA VAL A 108 7.52 -30.75 -9.75
C VAL A 108 7.57 -30.85 -11.27
N HIS A 109 7.01 -29.86 -11.99
CA HIS A 109 7.04 -29.87 -13.46
C HIS A 109 8.46 -29.86 -14.06
N ARG A 110 9.44 -29.21 -13.40
CA ARG A 110 10.84 -29.18 -13.88
C ARG A 110 11.65 -30.42 -13.52
N SER A 111 11.25 -31.14 -12.47
CA SER A 111 12.01 -32.29 -11.97
C SER A 111 11.62 -33.60 -12.66
N LEU A 112 10.52 -33.60 -13.40
CA LEU A 112 9.96 -34.79 -14.00
C LEU A 112 10.10 -34.75 -15.52
N SER A 113 11.21 -35.26 -16.04
CA SER A 113 11.43 -35.46 -17.48
C SER A 113 10.54 -36.59 -18.03
N ARG A 114 10.22 -37.59 -17.19
CA ARG A 114 9.21 -38.64 -17.40
C ARG A 114 8.57 -38.97 -16.04
N PRO A 115 7.47 -38.29 -15.65
CA PRO A 115 6.77 -38.62 -14.43
C PRO A 115 6.22 -40.05 -14.48
N SER A 116 6.28 -40.81 -13.40
CA SER A 116 5.33 -41.91 -13.21
C SER A 116 3.94 -41.32 -13.00
N ASP A 117 2.89 -41.90 -13.57
CA ASP A 117 1.50 -41.41 -13.43
C ASP A 117 1.11 -41.20 -11.96
N ALA A 118 1.53 -42.11 -11.07
CA ALA A 118 1.31 -42.00 -9.62
C ALA A 118 1.80 -40.68 -8.99
N VAL A 119 2.87 -40.08 -9.51
CA VAL A 119 3.40 -38.80 -9.01
C VAL A 119 2.58 -37.61 -9.53
N LEU A 120 2.10 -37.69 -10.76
CA LEU A 120 1.21 -36.68 -11.33
C LEU A 120 -0.14 -36.72 -10.62
N ASP A 121 -0.72 -37.89 -10.41
CA ASP A 121 -1.99 -38.08 -9.72
C ASP A 121 -1.95 -37.50 -8.30
N ALA A 122 -0.90 -37.86 -7.54
CA ALA A 122 -0.71 -37.32 -6.20
C ALA A 122 -0.53 -35.80 -6.19
N TRP A 123 0.09 -35.23 -7.22
CA TRP A 123 0.21 -33.77 -7.36
C TRP A 123 -1.11 -33.11 -7.76
N TYR A 124 -1.91 -33.73 -8.63
CA TYR A 124 -3.22 -33.25 -9.03
C TYR A 124 -4.18 -33.18 -7.85
N GLU A 125 -4.15 -34.16 -6.95
CA GLU A 125 -4.91 -34.13 -5.70
C GLU A 125 -4.54 -32.94 -4.81
N VAL A 126 -3.24 -32.67 -4.62
CA VAL A 126 -2.77 -31.48 -3.90
C VAL A 126 -3.26 -30.19 -4.59
N ALA A 127 -3.19 -30.13 -5.92
CA ALA A 127 -3.63 -28.98 -6.69
C ALA A 127 -5.15 -28.75 -6.60
N PHE A 128 -5.94 -29.82 -6.62
CA PHE A 128 -7.38 -29.79 -6.45
C PHE A 128 -7.77 -29.29 -5.06
N SER A 129 -7.17 -29.86 -4.01
CA SER A 129 -7.36 -29.46 -2.62
C SER A 129 -6.97 -27.98 -2.39
N MET A 130 -5.85 -27.54 -2.97
CA MET A 130 -5.44 -26.12 -2.93
C MET A 130 -6.43 -25.20 -3.63
N ARG A 131 -7.01 -25.62 -4.77
CA ARG A 131 -8.03 -24.84 -5.48
C ARG A 131 -9.31 -24.69 -4.65
N ASN A 132 -9.72 -25.76 -3.97
CA ASN A 132 -10.87 -25.74 -3.07
C ASN A 132 -10.63 -24.83 -1.87
N LEU A 133 -9.46 -24.92 -1.24
CA LEU A 133 -9.06 -24.03 -0.15
C LEU A 133 -9.07 -22.56 -0.60
N ARG A 134 -8.52 -22.25 -1.77
CA ARG A 134 -8.51 -20.90 -2.36
C ARG A 134 -9.93 -20.36 -2.53
N LYS A 135 -10.89 -21.17 -3.02
CA LYS A 135 -12.30 -20.79 -3.12
C LYS A 135 -12.90 -20.46 -1.74
N LYS A 136 -12.63 -21.28 -0.71
CA LYS A 136 -13.16 -21.06 0.64
C LYS A 136 -12.56 -19.81 1.30
N VAL A 137 -11.26 -19.57 1.17
CA VAL A 137 -10.58 -18.38 1.72
C VAL A 137 -11.03 -17.10 1.02
N LYS A 138 -11.22 -17.12 -0.32
CA LYS A 138 -11.76 -15.99 -1.08
C LYS A 138 -13.15 -15.57 -0.59
N ASN A 139 -13.97 -16.54 -0.17
CA ASN A 139 -15.33 -16.32 0.32
C ASN A 139 -15.42 -15.95 1.81
N LEU A 140 -14.29 -15.85 2.53
CA LEU A 140 -14.29 -15.27 3.87
C LEU A 140 -14.70 -13.81 3.78
N PRO A 141 -15.67 -13.34 4.60
CA PRO A 141 -16.04 -11.94 4.59
C PRO A 141 -14.82 -11.08 4.92
N THR A 142 -14.51 -10.13 4.03
CA THR A 142 -13.58 -9.06 4.38
C THR A 142 -14.28 -8.27 5.48
N ILE A 143 -13.82 -8.45 6.72
CA ILE A 143 -14.26 -7.59 7.83
C ILE A 143 -13.78 -6.19 7.43
N ARG A 144 -14.70 -5.40 6.85
CA ARG A 144 -14.52 -3.97 6.71
C ARG A 144 -14.56 -3.45 8.14
N PRO A 145 -13.49 -2.84 8.66
CA PRO A 145 -13.66 -2.10 9.90
C PRO A 145 -14.73 -1.03 9.65
N GLN A 146 -15.88 -1.16 10.31
CA GLN A 146 -16.75 -0.01 10.55
C GLN A 146 -15.96 0.87 11.53
N GLN A 147 -15.06 1.68 10.99
CA GLN A 147 -14.35 2.69 11.74
C GLN A 147 -15.11 4.00 11.55
N ASN A 148 -15.45 4.59 12.70
CA ASN A 148 -16.06 5.89 12.87
C ASN A 148 -15.48 6.95 11.92
N LEU A 149 -16.33 7.89 11.52
CA LEU A 149 -16.22 8.95 10.50
C LEU A 149 -14.98 9.87 10.62
N THR A 150 -13.78 9.31 10.52
CA THR A 150 -12.57 10.05 10.19
C THR A 150 -12.20 9.73 8.75
N THR A 151 -11.83 10.76 7.99
CA THR A 151 -11.48 10.68 6.57
C THR A 151 -10.22 9.82 6.39
N MET A 152 -10.37 8.50 6.30
CA MET A 152 -9.24 7.58 6.10
C MET A 152 -8.72 7.68 4.67
N LEU A 153 -7.40 7.57 4.51
CA LEU A 153 -6.78 7.37 3.22
C LEU A 153 -6.74 5.88 2.90
N ARG A 154 -6.88 5.57 1.61
CA ARG A 154 -6.85 4.23 1.07
C ARG A 154 -6.03 4.21 -0.21
N PHE A 155 -5.17 3.21 -0.33
CA PHE A 155 -4.53 2.86 -1.58
C PHE A 155 -5.01 1.48 -2.01
N GLN A 156 -5.53 1.39 -3.24
CA GLN A 156 -5.85 0.12 -3.90
C GLN A 156 -5.06 0.03 -5.20
N GLY A 157 -4.34 -1.08 -5.36
CA GLY A 157 -3.46 -1.26 -6.50
C GLY A 157 -2.79 -2.62 -6.50
N GLU A 158 -1.67 -2.72 -7.19
CA GLU A 158 -0.89 -3.97 -7.28
C GLU A 158 0.61 -3.68 -7.12
N ILE A 159 1.33 -4.61 -6.49
CA ILE A 159 2.80 -4.67 -6.46
C ILE A 159 3.21 -6.00 -7.09
N ASP A 160 3.98 -5.96 -8.17
CA ASP A 160 4.47 -7.16 -8.87
C ASP A 160 3.37 -8.20 -9.20
N GLY A 161 2.17 -7.70 -9.50
CA GLY A 161 0.98 -8.52 -9.82
C GLY A 161 0.20 -9.02 -8.60
N VAL A 162 0.60 -8.66 -7.38
CA VAL A 162 -0.14 -8.94 -6.15
C VAL A 162 -1.04 -7.76 -5.81
N GLU A 163 -2.36 -8.01 -5.76
CA GLU A 163 -3.33 -7.00 -5.33
C GLU A 163 -3.10 -6.60 -3.86
N ILE A 164 -3.11 -5.29 -3.60
CA ILE A 164 -2.91 -4.72 -2.28
C ILE A 164 -3.98 -3.68 -1.95
N ASP A 165 -4.32 -3.62 -0.67
CA ASP A 165 -5.25 -2.65 -0.10
C ASP A 165 -4.69 -2.13 1.22
N PHE A 166 -4.22 -0.89 1.22
CA PHE A 166 -3.68 -0.22 2.39
C PHE A 166 -4.61 0.88 2.84
N ILE A 167 -4.83 0.97 4.15
CA ILE A 167 -5.77 1.91 4.76
C ILE A 167 -5.06 2.55 5.95
N GLY A 168 -5.03 3.88 5.98
CA GLY A 168 -4.34 4.63 7.03
C GLY A 168 -4.96 5.98 7.28
N ARG A 169 -4.70 6.54 8.47
CA ARG A 169 -5.17 7.90 8.84
C ARG A 169 -4.47 9.02 8.07
N ASN A 170 -3.27 8.75 7.58
CA ASN A 170 -2.44 9.69 6.82
C ASN A 170 -1.50 8.92 5.87
N HIS A 171 -0.76 9.65 5.02
CA HIS A 171 0.14 9.08 4.03
C HIS A 171 1.27 8.27 4.66
N ASP A 172 1.82 8.72 5.80
CA ASP A 172 2.89 8.02 6.51
C ASP A 172 2.44 6.68 7.11
N ALA A 173 1.17 6.57 7.52
CA ALA A 173 0.59 5.30 7.97
C ALA A 173 0.52 4.29 6.81
N ILE A 174 0.11 4.73 5.61
CA ILE A 174 0.11 3.88 4.40
C ILE A 174 1.53 3.51 4.01
N TYR A 175 2.48 4.45 4.06
CA TYR A 175 3.90 4.20 3.82
C TYR A 175 4.44 3.11 4.75
N ARG A 176 4.19 3.23 6.07
CA ARG A 176 4.61 2.22 7.06
C ARG A 176 3.95 0.87 6.83
N GLN A 177 2.65 0.85 6.48
CA GLN A 177 1.95 -0.40 6.15
C GLN A 177 2.56 -1.09 4.93
N CYS A 178 2.87 -0.33 3.88
CA CYS A 178 3.56 -0.84 2.71
C CYS A 178 4.97 -1.34 3.05
N LYS A 179 5.74 -0.61 3.88
CA LYS A 179 7.08 -1.08 4.30
C LYS A 179 7.02 -2.42 5.02
N ARG A 180 6.04 -2.62 5.90
CA ARG A 180 5.81 -3.91 6.57
C ARG A 180 5.41 -5.00 5.59
N PHE A 181 4.66 -4.66 4.54
CA PHE A 181 4.33 -5.62 3.49
C PHE A 181 5.57 -6.04 2.67
N LEU A 182 6.52 -5.13 2.46
CA LEU A 182 7.75 -5.39 1.70
C LEU A 182 8.97 -5.76 2.56
N SER A 183 8.84 -5.85 3.89
CA SER A 183 10.00 -6.11 4.78
C SER A 183 10.70 -7.43 4.46
N ASP A 184 9.91 -8.41 4.01
CA ASP A 184 10.38 -9.77 3.77
C ASP A 184 10.72 -10.00 2.28
N THR A 185 10.65 -8.93 1.46
CA THR A 185 10.90 -9.00 0.02
C THR A 185 12.24 -8.33 -0.31
N PRO A 186 13.35 -9.09 -0.39
CA PRO A 186 14.67 -8.53 -0.73
C PRO A 186 14.77 -8.10 -2.20
N ILE A 187 13.72 -8.31 -3.00
CA ILE A 187 13.71 -8.08 -4.45
C ILE A 187 13.17 -6.68 -4.75
N ARG A 188 13.80 -6.01 -5.72
CA ARG A 188 13.33 -4.73 -6.28
C ARG A 188 11.93 -4.88 -6.87
N VAL A 189 11.08 -3.88 -6.62
CA VAL A 189 9.72 -3.81 -7.19
C VAL A 189 9.81 -3.57 -8.71
N ARG A 190 9.24 -4.47 -9.50
CA ARG A 190 9.30 -4.49 -10.98
C ARG A 190 8.08 -3.85 -11.62
N GLY A 191 6.94 -3.88 -10.95
CA GLY A 191 5.68 -3.34 -11.43
C GLY A 191 4.82 -2.81 -10.29
N LEU A 192 4.20 -1.66 -10.54
CA LEU A 192 3.19 -1.08 -9.67
C LEU A 192 1.95 -0.80 -10.50
N LYS A 193 0.76 -1.01 -9.93
CA LYS A 193 -0.48 -0.48 -10.49
C LYS A 193 -0.97 0.63 -9.56
N LEU A 194 -0.81 1.86 -10.00
CA LEU A 194 -1.18 3.06 -9.24
C LEU A 194 -2.45 3.62 -9.84
N ASN A 195 -3.53 3.71 -9.06
CA ASN A 195 -4.78 4.31 -9.52
C ASN A 195 -5.35 3.66 -10.81
N GLY A 196 -5.26 2.34 -10.91
CA GLY A 196 -5.68 1.56 -12.08
C GLY A 196 -4.71 1.60 -13.27
N LYS A 197 -3.65 2.43 -13.23
CA LYS A 197 -2.66 2.54 -14.29
C LYS A 197 -1.40 1.75 -13.95
N SER A 198 -0.96 0.92 -14.88
CA SER A 198 0.31 0.20 -14.77
C SER A 198 1.48 1.17 -14.89
N PHE A 199 2.30 1.22 -13.85
CA PHE A 199 3.56 1.93 -13.81
C PHE A 199 4.69 0.89 -13.71
N ARG A 200 5.53 0.85 -14.74
CA ARG A 200 6.75 0.05 -14.72
C ARG A 200 7.91 0.96 -14.30
N PRO A 201 8.30 0.96 -13.03
CA PRO A 201 9.54 1.61 -12.64
C PRO A 201 10.71 1.05 -13.47
N ASN A 202 11.74 1.86 -13.68
CA ASN A 202 12.90 1.37 -14.41
C ASN A 202 13.48 0.16 -13.64
N ARG A 203 13.55 -1.02 -14.31
CA ARG A 203 13.71 -2.35 -13.70
C ARG A 203 14.92 -2.48 -12.77
N SER A 204 15.89 -1.59 -12.87
CA SER A 204 17.13 -1.58 -12.08
C SER A 204 17.15 -0.57 -10.92
N LYS A 205 16.08 0.21 -10.67
CA LYS A 205 16.22 1.42 -9.81
C LYS A 205 15.21 1.62 -8.68
N THR A 206 14.03 0.98 -8.70
CA THR A 206 13.02 1.27 -7.67
C THR A 206 13.18 0.37 -6.44
N THR A 207 13.60 0.99 -5.35
CA THR A 207 13.73 0.34 -4.05
C THR A 207 12.37 0.14 -3.39
N PRO A 208 12.22 -0.80 -2.44
CA PRO A 208 11.00 -0.92 -1.63
C PRO A 208 10.59 0.39 -0.96
N VAL A 209 11.58 1.18 -0.51
CA VAL A 209 11.36 2.52 0.07
C VAL A 209 10.70 3.47 -0.94
N GLN A 210 11.23 3.54 -2.17
CA GLN A 210 10.67 4.37 -3.24
C GLN A 210 9.26 3.91 -3.64
N ALA A 211 9.04 2.59 -3.75
CA ALA A 211 7.74 2.02 -4.09
C ALA A 211 6.69 2.37 -3.03
N CYS A 212 7.02 2.23 -1.74
CA CYS A 212 6.11 2.57 -0.66
C CYS A 212 5.83 4.06 -0.56
N ALA A 213 6.82 4.92 -0.80
CA ALA A 213 6.61 6.36 -0.85
C ALA A 213 5.68 6.73 -2.01
N LEU A 214 5.86 6.13 -3.20
CA LEU A 214 4.96 6.33 -4.35
C LEU A 214 3.54 5.85 -4.07
N ILE A 215 3.38 4.68 -3.46
CA ILE A 215 2.08 4.13 -3.06
C ILE A 215 1.37 5.09 -2.10
N ALA A 216 2.08 5.53 -1.05
CA ALA A 216 1.55 6.48 -0.10
C ALA A 216 1.12 7.78 -0.77
N LEU A 217 1.98 8.39 -1.59
CA LEU A 217 1.68 9.63 -2.36
C LEU A 217 0.55 9.50 -3.39
N ASN A 218 0.06 8.28 -3.67
CA ASN A 218 -1.07 8.02 -4.56
C ASN A 218 -2.29 7.48 -3.81
N ALA A 219 -2.25 7.44 -2.48
CA ALA A 219 -3.41 7.12 -1.67
C ALA A 219 -4.50 8.19 -1.82
N ARG A 220 -5.76 7.78 -1.71
CA ARG A 220 -6.93 8.63 -1.90
C ARG A 220 -7.77 8.63 -0.65
N MET A 221 -8.50 9.71 -0.41
CA MET A 221 -9.53 9.72 0.62
C MET A 221 -10.59 8.66 0.31
N SER A 222 -10.87 7.80 1.28
CA SER A 222 -11.87 6.73 1.17
C SER A 222 -13.29 7.28 1.08
N ARG A 223 -13.53 8.46 1.67
CA ARG A 223 -14.78 9.23 1.62
C ARG A 223 -14.43 10.72 1.64
N GLY A 224 -15.30 11.56 1.06
CA GLY A 224 -15.12 13.02 1.04
C GLY A 224 -14.31 13.54 -0.16
N LYS A 225 -14.40 14.86 -0.39
CA LYS A 225 -13.59 15.56 -1.39
C LYS A 225 -12.37 16.16 -0.69
N PRO A 226 -11.15 15.98 -1.21
CA PRO A 226 -9.97 16.64 -0.67
C PRO A 226 -10.08 18.15 -0.75
N ALA A 227 -9.64 18.84 0.31
CA ALA A 227 -9.49 20.29 0.28
C ALA A 227 -8.36 20.72 -0.67
N LEU A 228 -7.29 19.92 -0.74
CA LEU A 228 -6.13 20.15 -1.60
C LEU A 228 -5.78 18.88 -2.37
N LYS A 229 -5.47 19.05 -3.65
CA LYS A 229 -5.04 17.97 -4.54
C LYS A 229 -3.90 18.43 -5.42
N VAL A 230 -2.83 17.63 -5.47
CA VAL A 230 -1.69 17.86 -6.36
C VAL A 230 -1.49 16.62 -7.22
N THR A 231 -1.47 16.79 -8.53
CA THR A 231 -1.30 15.68 -9.48
C THR A 231 -0.11 15.93 -10.39
N GLY A 232 0.50 14.85 -10.89
CA GLY A 232 1.56 14.96 -11.90
C GLY A 232 2.58 13.85 -11.82
N SER A 233 3.86 14.17 -12.01
CA SER A 233 4.94 13.19 -11.97
C SER A 233 6.28 13.77 -11.51
N ILE A 234 7.05 12.93 -10.80
CA ILE A 234 8.43 13.17 -10.43
C ILE A 234 9.30 12.33 -11.36
N GLY A 235 9.92 12.97 -12.35
CA GLY A 235 10.47 12.26 -13.50
C GLY A 235 9.37 11.50 -14.23
N ARG A 236 9.46 10.17 -14.22
CA ARG A 236 8.43 9.27 -14.78
C ARG A 236 7.45 8.74 -13.72
N ALA A 237 7.71 8.96 -12.43
CA ALA A 237 6.91 8.38 -11.37
C ALA A 237 5.65 9.22 -11.11
N PRO A 238 4.44 8.69 -11.29
CA PRO A 238 3.21 9.46 -11.14
C PRO A 238 2.93 9.72 -9.65
N ILE A 239 2.40 10.91 -9.36
CA ILE A 239 1.97 11.32 -8.02
C ILE A 239 0.55 11.89 -8.08
N SER A 240 -0.23 11.64 -7.03
CA SER A 240 -1.59 12.16 -6.86
C SER A 240 -1.85 12.34 -5.37
N ILE A 241 -1.34 13.43 -4.82
CA ILE A 241 -1.35 13.72 -3.39
C ILE A 241 -2.66 14.42 -3.05
N GLN A 242 -3.34 13.95 -2.01
CA GLN A 242 -4.59 14.53 -1.50
C GLN A 242 -4.39 14.92 -0.04
N ALA A 243 -4.93 16.06 0.39
CA ALA A 243 -4.82 16.47 1.79
C ALA A 243 -6.04 17.30 2.22
N ASN A 244 -6.36 17.27 3.50
CA ASN A 244 -7.43 18.08 4.09
C ASN A 244 -6.95 19.49 4.47
N SER A 245 -5.63 19.69 4.63
CA SER A 245 -5.04 20.99 4.93
C SER A 245 -3.67 21.17 4.27
N TYR A 246 -3.19 22.41 4.18
CA TYR A 246 -1.85 22.69 3.69
C TYR A 246 -0.76 22.16 4.63
N ALA A 247 -1.00 22.15 5.94
CA ALA A 247 -0.07 21.58 6.91
C ALA A 247 0.13 20.07 6.69
N GLU A 248 -0.96 19.33 6.46
CA GLU A 248 -0.92 17.90 6.12
C GLU A 248 -0.20 17.67 4.78
N LEU A 249 -0.48 18.50 3.77
CA LEU A 249 0.19 18.43 2.47
C LEU A 249 1.70 18.70 2.60
N LYS A 250 2.09 19.75 3.32
CA LYS A 250 3.48 20.11 3.59
C LYS A 250 4.22 18.98 4.27
N SER A 251 3.63 18.40 5.32
CA SER A 251 4.20 17.25 6.02
C SER A 251 4.41 16.07 5.07
N THR A 252 3.36 15.66 4.36
CA THR A 252 3.37 14.53 3.42
C THR A 252 4.40 14.70 2.30
N VAL A 253 4.43 15.89 1.67
CA VAL A 253 5.35 16.19 0.57
C VAL A 253 6.79 16.23 1.09
N SER A 254 7.04 16.86 2.23
CA SER A 254 8.39 16.98 2.78
C SER A 254 8.96 15.64 3.26
N SER A 255 8.11 14.73 3.76
CA SER A 255 8.55 13.40 4.22
C SER A 255 8.73 12.40 3.08
N LEU A 256 7.78 12.35 2.13
CA LEU A 256 7.72 11.25 1.15
C LEU A 256 8.33 11.58 -0.22
N VAL A 257 8.29 12.83 -0.69
CA VAL A 257 8.87 13.18 -2.00
C VAL A 257 10.38 12.93 -2.06
N PRO A 258 11.17 13.25 -1.01
CA PRO A 258 12.59 12.94 -1.04
C PRO A 258 12.90 11.45 -1.19
N LEU A 259 12.01 10.59 -0.68
CA LEU A 259 12.14 9.14 -0.78
C LEU A 259 11.83 8.61 -2.19
N VAL A 260 11.03 9.33 -2.98
CA VAL A 260 10.71 8.97 -4.37
C VAL A 260 11.84 9.38 -5.32
N VAL A 261 12.49 10.52 -5.05
CA VAL A 261 13.57 11.04 -5.89
C VAL A 261 14.80 10.15 -5.74
N SER A 262 15.43 9.78 -6.86
CA SER A 262 16.66 9.00 -6.82
C SER A 262 17.81 9.80 -6.20
N PRO A 263 18.88 9.16 -5.67
CA PRO A 263 20.06 9.87 -5.19
C PRO A 263 20.71 10.79 -6.23
N ARG A 264 20.53 10.50 -7.53
CA ARG A 264 21.00 11.34 -8.66
C ARG A 264 20.09 12.54 -8.94
N GLY A 265 19.04 12.75 -8.15
CA GLY A 265 18.06 13.80 -8.31
C GLY A 265 17.04 13.54 -9.42
N VAL A 266 16.29 14.59 -9.76
CA VAL A 266 15.29 14.61 -10.83
C VAL A 266 15.44 15.86 -11.70
N ARG A 267 15.33 15.71 -13.03
CA ARG A 267 15.42 16.84 -13.97
C ARG A 267 14.09 17.30 -14.55
N ARG A 268 13.03 16.52 -14.37
CA ARG A 268 11.70 16.77 -14.94
C ARG A 268 10.66 16.59 -13.86
N LEU A 269 9.85 17.60 -13.63
CA LEU A 269 8.65 17.53 -12.81
C LEU A 269 7.46 17.87 -13.70
N ASN A 270 6.35 17.20 -13.50
CA ASN A 270 5.05 17.63 -13.99
C ASN A 270 4.19 17.87 -12.76
N ILE A 271 3.65 19.06 -12.60
CA ILE A 271 2.84 19.43 -11.42
C ILE A 271 1.61 20.17 -11.92
N ASN A 272 0.43 19.63 -11.63
CA ASN A 272 -0.87 20.13 -12.07
C ASN A 272 -0.89 20.45 -13.58
N GLY A 273 -0.32 19.54 -14.39
CA GLY A 273 -0.24 19.67 -15.85
C GLY A 273 0.92 20.55 -16.36
N LYS A 274 1.62 21.29 -15.49
CA LYS A 274 2.75 22.14 -15.86
C LYS A 274 4.06 21.37 -15.79
N ARG A 275 4.74 21.28 -16.93
CA ARG A 275 6.06 20.65 -17.04
C ARG A 275 7.16 21.65 -16.63
N VAL A 276 7.99 21.25 -15.68
CA VAL A 276 9.16 22.01 -15.20
C VAL A 276 10.40 21.16 -15.47
N THR A 277 11.36 21.70 -16.23
CA THR A 277 12.56 20.97 -16.65
C THR A 277 13.81 21.75 -16.31
N ARG A 278 14.82 21.08 -15.75
CA ARG A 278 16.16 21.65 -15.50
C ARG A 278 17.16 21.05 -16.48
N ARG A 279 17.88 21.92 -17.22
CA ARG A 279 18.93 21.50 -18.17
C ARG A 279 20.24 21.11 -17.48
N GLY A 280 20.59 21.80 -16.39
CA GLY A 280 21.81 21.56 -15.61
C GLY A 280 21.67 20.47 -14.53
N ARG A 281 22.14 20.78 -13.32
CA ARG A 281 22.11 19.87 -12.17
C ARG A 281 20.69 19.46 -11.82
N ALA A 282 20.49 18.17 -11.56
CA ALA A 282 19.19 17.65 -11.15
C ALA A 282 18.76 18.24 -9.79
N TRP A 283 17.46 18.38 -9.57
CA TRP A 283 16.92 18.75 -8.26
C TRP A 283 17.07 17.60 -7.27
N SER A 284 17.46 17.92 -6.04
CA SER A 284 17.39 16.98 -4.93
C SER A 284 15.94 16.63 -4.59
N GLY A 285 15.75 15.62 -3.75
CA GLY A 285 14.44 15.27 -3.20
C GLY A 285 13.76 16.44 -2.49
N ARG A 286 14.52 17.17 -1.67
CA ARG A 286 14.04 18.37 -0.96
C ARG A 286 13.66 19.49 -1.93
N ALA A 287 14.49 19.78 -2.93
CA ALA A 287 14.18 20.79 -3.95
C ALA A 287 12.89 20.44 -4.72
N ALA A 288 12.70 19.17 -5.07
CA ALA A 288 11.48 18.71 -5.73
C ALA A 288 10.24 18.85 -4.83
N ALA A 289 10.37 18.56 -3.52
CA ALA A 289 9.30 18.75 -2.55
C ALA A 289 8.87 20.23 -2.46
N HIS A 290 9.83 21.15 -2.39
CA HIS A 290 9.55 22.59 -2.40
C HIS A 290 8.87 23.06 -3.69
N LEU A 291 9.31 22.58 -4.86
CA LEU A 291 8.66 22.89 -6.14
C LEU A 291 7.22 22.39 -6.21
N ILE A 292 6.92 21.23 -5.63
CA ILE A 292 5.56 20.70 -5.52
C ILE A 292 4.71 21.58 -4.60
N LEU A 293 5.20 21.92 -3.41
CA LEU A 293 4.46 22.76 -2.46
C LEU A 293 4.19 24.16 -2.99
N ASN A 294 5.17 24.72 -3.69
CA ASN A 294 5.09 26.03 -4.31
C ASN A 294 4.02 26.10 -5.43
N SER A 295 3.59 24.96 -5.97
CA SER A 295 2.52 24.94 -6.98
C SER A 295 1.10 25.07 -6.39
N VAL A 296 0.96 25.11 -5.07
CA VAL A 296 -0.33 25.01 -4.36
C VAL A 296 -0.68 26.35 -3.75
N ARG A 297 -1.83 26.90 -4.15
CA ARG A 297 -2.39 28.11 -3.53
C ARG A 297 -3.09 27.73 -2.22
N ARG A 298 -2.79 28.43 -1.12
CA ARG A 298 -3.49 28.23 0.15
C ARG A 298 -4.73 29.12 0.21
N LYS A 299 -5.80 28.61 0.81
CA LYS A 299 -7.02 29.37 1.08
C LYS A 299 -6.73 30.39 2.18
N GLY A 300 -7.09 31.66 1.96
CA GLY A 300 -6.89 32.75 2.93
C GLY A 300 -5.56 33.50 2.82
N ASP A 301 -4.71 33.17 1.84
CA ASP A 301 -3.58 34.04 1.49
C ASP A 301 -4.09 35.21 0.66
N VAL A 302 -3.69 36.42 1.06
CA VAL A 302 -4.12 37.68 0.43
C VAL A 302 -3.02 38.33 -0.39
N LYS A 303 -1.76 37.89 -0.27
CA LYS A 303 -0.65 38.36 -1.10
C LYS A 303 -0.09 37.22 -1.96
N ILE A 304 0.20 37.50 -3.23
CA ILE A 304 0.80 36.56 -4.19
C ILE A 304 1.96 37.21 -4.93
N ALA A 305 3.09 36.49 -4.99
CA ALA A 305 4.19 36.77 -5.90
C ALA A 305 4.44 35.56 -6.78
N SER A 306 4.28 35.71 -8.10
CA SER A 306 4.47 34.62 -9.06
C SER A 306 5.49 34.99 -10.12
N GLY A 307 6.26 34.03 -10.61
CA GLY A 307 7.40 34.37 -11.43
C GLY A 307 8.34 33.24 -11.80
N LYS A 308 9.56 33.63 -12.18
CA LYS A 308 10.67 32.72 -12.49
C LYS A 308 11.99 33.31 -11.98
N MET A 309 12.83 32.48 -11.36
CA MET A 309 14.23 32.75 -11.05
C MET A 309 15.09 31.82 -11.90
N ASP A 310 15.86 32.37 -12.85
CA ASP A 310 16.66 31.60 -13.80
C ASP A 310 15.93 30.40 -14.40
N ARG A 311 14.73 30.69 -14.93
CA ARG A 311 13.81 29.72 -15.56
C ARG A 311 13.13 28.74 -14.59
N THR A 312 13.46 28.75 -13.31
CA THR A 312 12.76 27.98 -12.28
C THR A 312 11.49 28.74 -11.87
N PRO A 313 10.29 28.21 -12.12
CA PRO A 313 9.05 28.87 -11.77
C PRO A 313 8.85 28.90 -10.25
N PHE A 314 8.21 29.96 -9.76
CA PHE A 314 7.75 30.05 -8.40
C PHE A 314 6.38 30.74 -8.30
N VAL A 315 5.62 30.39 -7.25
CA VAL A 315 4.42 31.06 -6.77
C VAL A 315 4.49 31.06 -5.24
N PHE A 316 4.73 32.22 -4.65
CA PHE A 316 4.70 32.42 -3.19
C PHE A 316 3.38 33.06 -2.82
N THR A 317 2.79 32.61 -1.73
CA THR A 317 1.49 33.10 -1.27
C THR A 317 1.57 33.34 0.24
N SER A 318 0.98 34.40 0.76
CA SER A 318 0.99 34.63 2.20
C SER A 318 -0.06 35.65 2.61
N LYS A 319 -0.29 35.81 3.91
CA LYS A 319 -1.08 36.92 4.45
C LYS A 319 -0.33 38.25 4.41
N THR A 320 1.01 38.22 4.47
CA THR A 320 1.84 39.42 4.57
C THR A 320 3.00 39.39 3.57
N ARG A 321 3.54 40.56 3.20
CA ARG A 321 4.75 40.66 2.37
C ARG A 321 5.96 40.03 3.07
N ALA A 322 6.07 40.17 4.40
CA ALA A 322 7.10 39.50 5.18
C ALA A 322 7.03 37.96 5.02
N GLY A 323 5.83 37.39 5.03
CA GLY A 323 5.64 35.96 4.76
C GLY A 323 6.05 35.55 3.34
N ILE A 324 5.78 36.38 2.31
CA ILE A 324 6.30 36.15 0.95
C ILE A 324 7.82 36.13 0.93
N ARG A 325 8.48 37.05 1.66
CA ARG A 325 9.94 37.09 1.78
C ARG A 325 10.47 35.80 2.40
N THR A 326 9.88 35.33 3.49
CA THR A 326 10.25 34.06 4.15
C THR A 326 10.12 32.87 3.19
N GLU A 327 9.01 32.77 2.46
CA GLU A 327 8.82 31.69 1.47
C GLU A 327 9.83 31.73 0.32
N CYS A 328 10.17 32.93 -0.13
CA CYS A 328 11.21 33.11 -1.12
C CYS A 328 12.57 32.63 -0.62
N LEU A 329 12.94 32.96 0.63
CA LEU A 329 14.21 32.53 1.22
C LEU A 329 14.26 31.01 1.37
N ASP A 330 13.18 30.39 1.86
CA ASP A 330 13.05 28.93 1.95
C ASP A 330 13.18 28.27 0.57
N PHE A 331 12.56 28.85 -0.45
CA PHE A 331 12.65 28.36 -1.82
C PHE A 331 14.07 28.49 -2.38
N HIS A 332 14.72 29.64 -2.19
CA HIS A 332 16.09 29.86 -2.62
C HIS A 332 17.03 28.82 -2.00
N ASN A 333 16.95 28.66 -0.68
CA ASN A 333 17.80 27.73 0.08
C ASN A 333 17.53 26.25 -0.26
N ALA A 334 16.32 25.90 -0.70
CA ALA A 334 16.00 24.52 -1.05
C ALA A 334 16.25 24.18 -2.53
N VAL A 335 16.00 25.12 -3.45
CA VAL A 335 15.92 24.86 -4.90
C VAL A 335 17.10 25.45 -5.66
N LEU A 336 17.58 26.60 -5.21
CA LEU A 336 18.63 27.40 -5.84
C LEU A 336 19.90 27.46 -4.98
N PHE A 337 20.03 26.58 -3.97
CA PHE A 337 21.24 26.47 -3.14
C PHE A 337 22.49 26.40 -4.03
N ASP A 338 23.45 27.29 -3.76
CA ASP A 338 24.69 27.51 -4.52
C ASP A 338 24.54 27.99 -5.97
N GLN A 339 23.37 28.52 -6.36
CA GLN A 339 23.18 29.09 -7.68
C GLN A 339 23.10 30.61 -7.61
N THR A 340 24.01 31.27 -8.34
CA THR A 340 23.87 32.69 -8.61
C THR A 340 22.66 32.90 -9.50
N VAL A 341 21.62 33.57 -8.98
CA VAL A 341 20.45 33.93 -9.78
C VAL A 341 20.81 35.14 -10.64
N HIS A 342 20.76 35.01 -11.97
CA HIS A 342 21.12 36.09 -12.90
C HIS A 342 19.92 36.90 -13.36
N THR A 343 18.76 36.25 -13.43
CA THR A 343 17.52 36.82 -13.95
C THR A 343 16.35 36.46 -13.07
N ILE A 344 15.52 37.45 -12.77
CA ILE A 344 14.24 37.25 -12.11
C ILE A 344 13.12 37.89 -12.90
N ARG A 345 11.98 37.22 -12.94
CA ARG A 345 10.71 37.80 -13.38
C ARG A 345 9.67 37.62 -12.30
N VAL A 346 9.04 38.69 -11.83
CA VAL A 346 7.98 38.66 -10.80
C VAL A 346 6.78 39.45 -11.29
N ASN A 347 5.60 38.83 -11.28
CA ASN A 347 4.32 39.47 -11.65
C ASN A 347 4.37 40.29 -12.96
N GLY A 348 5.11 39.80 -13.95
CA GLY A 348 5.30 40.42 -15.26
C GLY A 348 6.63 41.16 -15.41
N GLN A 349 7.17 41.75 -14.35
CA GLN A 349 8.39 42.56 -14.38
C GLN A 349 9.65 41.71 -14.41
N LYS A 350 10.55 41.96 -15.37
CA LYS A 350 11.82 41.23 -15.54
C LYS A 350 12.99 42.11 -15.11
N ARG A 351 13.92 41.56 -14.33
CA ARG A 351 15.14 42.25 -13.89
C ARG A 351 16.36 41.33 -14.01
N ARG A 352 17.49 41.90 -14.44
CA ARG A 352 18.80 41.26 -14.37
C ARG A 352 19.43 41.63 -13.03
N ILE A 353 19.92 40.64 -12.30
CA ILE A 353 20.30 40.76 -10.89
C ILE A 353 21.64 40.07 -10.68
N ARG A 354 22.73 40.74 -11.06
CA ARG A 354 24.09 40.23 -10.80
C ARG A 354 24.51 40.60 -9.37
N GLY A 355 25.05 39.63 -8.64
CA GLY A 355 25.63 39.85 -7.30
C GLY A 355 24.63 40.07 -6.17
N TRP A 356 23.33 39.86 -6.41
CA TRP A 356 22.33 40.01 -5.35
C TRP A 356 22.42 38.89 -4.33
N THR A 357 22.37 39.23 -3.04
CA THR A 357 22.22 38.26 -1.96
C THR A 357 20.80 37.68 -1.97
N PRO A 358 20.58 36.48 -1.39
CA PRO A 358 19.24 35.90 -1.26
C PRO A 358 18.25 36.84 -0.56
N ASN A 359 18.74 37.64 0.40
CA ASN A 359 17.93 38.64 1.11
C ASN A 359 17.47 39.78 0.20
N GLN A 360 18.37 40.34 -0.63
CA GLN A 360 18.02 41.38 -1.60
C GLN A 360 17.02 40.86 -2.63
N LEU A 361 17.27 39.67 -3.16
CA LEU A 361 16.37 38.97 -4.08
C LEU A 361 14.96 38.82 -3.52
N CYS A 362 14.85 38.27 -2.30
CA CYS A 362 13.56 37.99 -1.70
C CYS A 362 12.84 39.24 -1.19
N SER A 363 13.59 40.29 -0.84
CA SER A 363 13.00 41.61 -0.55
C SER A 363 12.33 42.17 -1.81
N PHE A 364 13.01 42.14 -2.96
CA PHE A 364 12.43 42.56 -4.24
C PHE A 364 11.17 41.74 -4.62
N VAL A 365 11.22 40.41 -4.46
CA VAL A 365 10.04 39.56 -4.71
C VAL A 365 8.86 39.94 -3.82
N SER A 366 9.12 40.18 -2.53
CA SER A 366 8.06 40.55 -1.57
C SER A 366 7.46 41.93 -1.83
N GLN A 367 8.25 42.88 -2.32
CA GLN A 367 7.78 44.22 -2.70
C GLN A 367 6.83 44.17 -3.90
N LEU A 368 7.10 43.27 -4.85
CA LEU A 368 6.27 43.07 -6.04
C LEU A 368 5.07 42.13 -5.81
N ALA A 369 4.85 41.65 -4.60
CA ALA A 369 3.67 40.86 -4.27
C ALA A 369 2.39 41.70 -4.42
N LYS A 370 1.41 41.14 -5.12
CA LYS A 370 0.09 41.75 -5.38
C LYS A 370 -0.96 41.12 -4.48
N ASP A 371 -2.12 41.76 -4.37
CA ASP A 371 -3.29 41.14 -3.76
C ASP A 371 -3.77 39.93 -4.58
N ALA A 372 -4.20 38.88 -3.89
CA ALA A 372 -4.32 37.49 -4.35
C ALA A 372 -5.56 37.20 -5.22
#